data_AF-A0A4D6YDZ1-F1
#
_entry.id   AF-A0A4D6YDZ1-F1
#
_cell.length_a   1.000
_cell.length_b   1.000
_cell.length_c   1.000
_cell.angle_alpha   90.00
_cell.angle_beta   90.00
_cell.angle_gamma   90.00
#
_symmetry.space_group_name_H-M   'P 1'
#
loop_
_entity.id
_entity.type
_entity.pdbx_description
1 polymer ?
#
loop_
_entity_poly.entity_id
_entity_poly.type
_entity_poly.pdbx_seq_one_letter_code
_entity_poly.pdbx_strand_id
1 'polypeptide(L)'
;MKILVMRPSPVGEELVNDLNKCNIKSWHFSLFTFLPSLSKKSLSKKITKLYEANIILVFSKMSVYYTNLYLKNNNLQWPSHVIYYAIGQSTANLLNQYVKKKFFFQKKKIVKHC
;
A
#
# COMPACT_ATOMS: atom_id res chain seq x y z
N MET A 1 24.29 3.44 19.12
CA MET A 1 24.04 3.23 17.67
C MET A 1 23.42 4.50 17.09
N LYS A 2 23.79 4.94 15.88
CA LYS A 2 23.20 6.09 15.18
C LYS A 2 22.49 5.55 13.92
N ILE A 3 21.23 5.91 13.70
CA ILE A 3 20.42 5.36 12.59
C ILE A 3 19.99 6.48 11.64
N LEU A 4 20.20 6.28 10.34
CA LEU A 4 19.59 7.09 9.30
C LEU A 4 18.45 6.30 8.65
N VAL A 5 17.22 6.80 8.76
CA VAL A 5 16.02 6.19 8.19
C VAL A 5 15.77 6.76 6.80
N MET A 6 15.85 5.90 5.80
CA MET A 6 15.69 6.26 4.37
C MET A 6 14.31 5.98 3.77
N ARG A 7 13.34 5.66 4.63
CA ARG A 7 11.97 5.31 4.20
C ARG A 7 11.22 6.55 3.69
N PRO A 8 10.29 6.38 2.73
CA PRO A 8 9.46 7.46 2.25
C PRO A 8 8.56 8.04 3.34
N SER A 9 8.29 9.33 3.22
CA SER A 9 7.38 10.06 4.10
C SER A 9 5.93 9.60 3.94
N PRO A 10 5.11 9.66 5.02
CA PRO A 10 5.45 10.09 6.38
C PRO A 10 6.01 8.95 7.27
N VAL A 11 6.05 7.72 6.76
CA VAL A 11 6.37 6.52 7.57
C VAL A 11 7.82 6.51 8.05
N GLY A 12 8.72 7.21 7.35
CA GLY A 12 10.09 7.39 7.79
C GLY A 12 10.21 8.28 9.01
N GLU A 13 9.49 9.39 9.04
CA GLU A 13 9.42 10.34 10.15
C GLU A 13 8.77 9.70 11.37
N GLU A 14 7.67 8.96 11.17
CA GLU A 14 7.00 8.19 12.24
C GLU A 14 7.98 7.22 12.91
N LEU A 15 8.76 6.47 12.12
CA LEU A 15 9.76 5.55 12.66
C LEU A 15 10.86 6.27 13.44
N VAL A 16 11.35 7.41 12.95
CA VAL A 16 12.36 8.21 13.67
C VAL A 16 11.82 8.72 14.99
N ASN A 17 10.56 9.16 15.02
CA ASN A 17 9.91 9.59 16.25
C ASN A 17 9.82 8.45 17.27
N ASP A 18 9.44 7.25 16.84
CA ASP A 18 9.37 6.09 17.72
C ASP A 18 10.74 5.61 18.22
N LEU A 19 11.77 5.64 17.36
CA LEU A 19 13.14 5.32 17.75
C LEU A 19 13.71 6.32 18.77
N ASN A 20 13.48 7.61 18.55
CA ASN A 20 13.95 8.65 19.46
C ASN A 20 13.24 8.56 20.83
N LYS A 21 11.96 8.19 20.89
CA LYS A 21 11.24 7.91 22.16
C LYS A 21 11.86 6.76 22.95
N CYS A 22 12.45 5.79 22.26
CA CYS A 22 13.19 4.68 22.86
C CYS A 22 14.66 5.03 23.16
N ASN A 23 15.04 6.32 23.15
CA ASN A 23 16.42 6.81 23.31
C ASN A 23 17.41 6.29 22.25
N ILE A 24 16.93 5.86 21.08
CA ILE A 24 17.77 5.46 19.94
C ILE A 24 17.94 6.67 19.01
N LYS A 25 19.13 7.26 19.00
CA LYS A 25 19.44 8.46 18.21
C LYS A 25 19.26 8.18 16.70
N SER A 26 18.26 8.82 16.10
CA SER A 26 17.88 8.60 14.71
C SER A 26 17.48 9.87 13.96
N TRP A 27 17.66 9.84 12.64
CA TRP A 27 17.31 10.92 11.70
C TRP A 27 16.61 10.38 10.47
N HIS A 28 15.85 11.22 9.80
CA HIS A 28 15.12 10.88 8.57
C HIS A 28 15.74 11.57 7.35
N PHE A 29 15.89 10.81 6.27
CA PHE A 29 16.22 11.34 4.94
C PHE A 29 15.63 10.41 3.87
N SER A 30 14.48 10.78 3.29
CA SER A 30 13.85 9.95 2.27
C SER A 30 14.66 9.90 0.97
N LEU A 31 14.92 8.70 0.45
CA LEU A 31 15.59 8.53 -0.85
C LEU A 31 14.67 8.68 -2.06
N PHE A 32 13.36 8.51 -1.88
CA PHE A 32 12.40 8.55 -2.97
C PHE A 32 11.01 8.91 -2.49
N THR A 33 10.16 9.32 -3.41
CA THR A 33 8.74 9.56 -3.18
C THR A 33 7.91 8.64 -4.07
N PHE A 34 6.66 8.43 -3.70
CA PHE A 34 5.72 7.72 -4.57
C PHE A 34 4.96 8.71 -5.45
N LEU A 35 4.70 8.29 -6.68
CA LEU A 35 3.90 9.01 -7.67
C LEU A 35 3.05 8.00 -8.46
N PRO A 36 1.89 8.42 -9.00
CA PRO A 36 1.09 7.57 -9.86
C PRO A 36 1.88 7.21 -11.14
N SER A 37 1.68 5.99 -11.66
CA SER A 37 2.39 5.55 -12.86
C SER A 37 1.91 6.29 -14.11
N LEU A 38 2.85 6.82 -14.89
CA LEU A 38 2.62 7.41 -16.21
C LEU A 38 2.89 6.43 -17.37
N SER A 39 3.29 5.20 -17.05
CA SER A 39 3.68 4.20 -18.03
C SER A 39 2.54 3.80 -18.98
N LYS A 40 2.84 3.18 -20.12
CA LYS A 40 1.80 2.59 -21.00
C LYS A 40 1.01 1.46 -20.33
N LYS A 41 1.51 0.92 -19.22
CA LYS A 41 0.83 -0.11 -18.41
C LYS A 41 0.07 0.48 -17.22
N SER A 42 -0.07 1.81 -17.13
CA SER A 42 -0.81 2.49 -16.05
C SER A 42 -2.28 2.07 -16.02
N LEU A 43 -2.89 2.19 -14.84
CA LEU A 43 -4.33 1.94 -14.66
C LEU A 43 -5.18 2.81 -15.57
N SER A 44 -4.81 4.08 -15.74
CA SER A 44 -5.54 5.03 -16.58
C SER A 44 -5.70 4.57 -18.04
N LYS A 45 -4.72 3.81 -18.56
CA LYS A 45 -4.73 3.27 -19.92
C LYS A 45 -5.36 1.87 -20.02
N LYS A 46 -5.64 1.23 -18.89
CA LYS A 46 -6.12 -0.16 -18.81
C LYS A 46 -7.32 -0.31 -17.89
N ILE A 47 -8.12 0.75 -17.76
CA ILE A 47 -9.23 0.77 -16.83
C ILE A 47 -10.25 -0.32 -17.15
N THR A 48 -10.55 -0.58 -18.42
CA THR A 48 -11.45 -1.66 -18.83
C THR A 48 -10.97 -3.02 -18.31
N LYS A 49 -9.66 -3.29 -18.35
CA LYS A 49 -9.09 -4.54 -17.83
C LYS A 49 -9.26 -4.70 -16.31
N LEU A 50 -9.38 -3.60 -15.57
CA LEU A 50 -9.70 -3.67 -14.14
C LEU A 50 -11.11 -4.24 -13.93
N TYR A 51 -12.07 -3.83 -14.76
CA TYR A 51 -13.48 -4.23 -14.66
C TYR A 51 -13.80 -5.54 -15.38
N GLU A 52 -12.93 -6.03 -16.26
CA GLU A 52 -13.08 -7.35 -16.88
C GLU A 52 -12.40 -8.48 -16.06
N ALA A 53 -11.60 -8.12 -15.05
CA ALA A 53 -10.82 -9.08 -14.29
C ALA A 53 -11.70 -9.90 -13.32
N ASN A 54 -11.53 -11.22 -13.30
CA ASN A 54 -12.14 -12.06 -12.26
C ASN A 54 -11.34 -12.04 -10.94
N ILE A 55 -10.03 -11.79 -11.02
CA ILE A 55 -9.11 -11.79 -9.87
C ILE A 55 -8.18 -10.58 -9.94
N ILE A 56 -8.03 -9.87 -8.82
CA ILE A 56 -7.05 -8.79 -8.65
C ILE A 56 -6.09 -9.13 -7.51
N LEU A 57 -4.79 -9.12 -7.82
CA LEU A 57 -3.70 -9.30 -6.85
C LEU A 57 -3.10 -7.93 -6.48
N VAL A 58 -3.05 -7.62 -5.19
CA VAL A 58 -2.61 -6.31 -4.67
C VAL A 58 -1.35 -6.46 -3.83
N PHE A 59 -0.27 -5.84 -4.30
CA PHE A 59 1.08 -6.04 -3.74
C PHE A 59 1.56 -4.93 -2.80
N SER A 60 0.90 -3.77 -2.75
CA SER A 60 1.34 -2.67 -1.88
C SER A 60 0.19 -1.75 -1.44
N LYS A 61 0.37 -1.09 -0.29
CA LYS A 61 -0.54 -0.03 0.17
C LYS A 61 -0.61 1.14 -0.83
N MET A 62 0.52 1.47 -1.47
CA MET A 62 0.58 2.56 -2.45
C MET A 62 -0.24 2.25 -3.71
N SER A 63 -0.25 1.00 -4.15
CA SER A 63 -1.11 0.56 -5.26
C SER A 63 -2.59 0.79 -4.93
N VAL A 64 -3.03 0.45 -3.71
CA VAL A 64 -4.41 0.71 -3.27
C VAL A 64 -4.70 2.21 -3.24
N TYR A 65 -3.81 2.99 -2.64
CA TYR A 65 -3.98 4.44 -2.50
C TYR A 65 -4.14 5.13 -3.88
N TYR A 66 -3.21 4.90 -4.81
CA TYR A 66 -3.26 5.56 -6.12
C TYR A 66 -4.38 5.02 -7.01
N THR A 67 -4.75 3.74 -6.91
CA THR A 67 -5.93 3.22 -7.60
C THR A 67 -7.19 3.87 -7.06
N ASN A 68 -7.34 3.99 -5.74
CA ASN A 68 -8.51 4.63 -5.15
C ASN A 68 -8.59 6.13 -5.51
N LEU A 69 -7.46 6.83 -5.48
CA LEU A 69 -7.38 8.23 -5.89
C LEU A 69 -7.81 8.39 -7.36
N TYR A 70 -7.31 7.54 -8.24
CA TYR A 70 -7.70 7.55 -9.65
C TYR A 70 -9.20 7.27 -9.83
N LEU A 71 -9.73 6.24 -9.18
CA LEU A 71 -11.16 5.90 -9.29
C LEU A 71 -12.04 7.05 -8.79
N LYS A 72 -11.74 7.61 -7.62
CA LYS A 72 -12.47 8.74 -7.04
C LYS A 72 -12.47 9.96 -7.97
N ASN A 73 -11.31 10.32 -8.52
CA ASN A 73 -11.18 11.48 -9.41
C ASN A 73 -11.92 11.31 -10.74
N ASN A 74 -12.25 10.07 -11.13
CA ASN A 74 -12.98 9.77 -12.36
C ASN A 74 -14.43 9.32 -12.08
N ASN A 75 -14.94 9.51 -10.85
CA ASN A 75 -16.28 9.07 -10.44
C ASN A 75 -16.53 7.57 -10.68
N LEU A 76 -15.48 6.77 -10.54
CA LEU A 76 -15.48 5.33 -10.70
C LEU A 76 -15.44 4.64 -9.33
N GLN A 77 -15.85 3.37 -9.29
CA GLN A 77 -15.86 2.56 -8.08
C GLN A 77 -14.96 1.34 -8.23
N TRP A 78 -14.52 0.77 -7.11
CA TRP A 78 -13.83 -0.51 -7.15
C TRP A 78 -14.78 -1.60 -7.67
N PRO A 79 -14.34 -2.47 -8.61
CA PRO A 79 -15.23 -3.46 -9.19
C PRO A 79 -15.64 -4.49 -8.13
N SER A 80 -16.95 -4.68 -7.99
CA SER A 80 -17.54 -5.51 -6.94
C SER A 80 -17.53 -7.00 -7.26
N HIS A 81 -17.56 -7.41 -8.52
CA HIS A 81 -17.61 -8.83 -8.90
C HIS A 81 -16.28 -9.58 -8.70
N VAL A 82 -15.20 -8.87 -8.42
CA VAL A 82 -13.83 -9.39 -8.42
C VAL A 82 -13.45 -10.06 -7.11
N ILE A 83 -12.65 -11.12 -7.19
CA ILE A 83 -11.96 -11.72 -6.04
C ILE A 83 -10.62 -11.01 -5.83
N TYR A 84 -10.44 -10.43 -4.65
CA TYR A 84 -9.22 -9.69 -4.32
C TYR A 84 -8.31 -10.48 -3.38
N TYR A 85 -7.03 -10.48 -3.71
CA TYR A 85 -5.97 -10.97 -2.83
C TYR A 85 -4.99 -9.84 -2.53
N ALA A 86 -4.60 -9.73 -1.27
CA ALA A 86 -3.56 -8.79 -0.86
C ALA A 86 -2.36 -9.56 -0.30
N ILE A 87 -1.15 -9.18 -0.73
CA ILE A 87 0.08 -9.90 -0.34
C ILE A 87 0.36 -9.81 1.18
N GLY A 88 -0.12 -8.75 1.84
CA GLY A 88 0.12 -8.53 3.27
C GLY A 88 -1.10 -7.95 3.98
N GLN A 89 -1.17 -8.21 5.29
CA GLN A 89 -2.25 -7.76 6.17
C GLN A 89 -2.50 -6.25 6.07
N SER A 90 -1.45 -5.43 6.11
CA SER A 90 -1.61 -3.97 6.08
C SER A 90 -2.19 -3.46 4.75
N THR A 91 -1.86 -4.12 3.64
CA THR A 91 -2.46 -3.87 2.32
C THR A 91 -3.91 -4.33 2.28
N ALA A 92 -4.22 -5.52 2.83
CA ALA A 92 -5.58 -6.04 2.91
C ALA A 92 -6.50 -5.12 3.73
N ASN A 93 -6.03 -4.64 4.88
CA ASN A 93 -6.77 -3.75 5.75
C ASN A 93 -7.10 -2.42 5.06
N LEU A 94 -6.12 -1.83 4.37
CA LEU A 94 -6.33 -0.60 3.60
C LEU A 94 -7.32 -0.82 2.45
N LEU A 95 -7.18 -1.92 1.69
CA LEU A 95 -8.09 -2.25 0.60
C LEU A 95 -9.53 -2.45 1.09
N ASN A 96 -9.70 -3.04 2.27
CA ASN A 96 -11.01 -3.26 2.86
C ASN A 96 -11.77 -1.97 3.18
N GLN A 97 -11.07 -0.88 3.47
CA GLN A 97 -11.71 0.42 3.70
C GLN A 97 -12.48 0.92 2.46
N TYR A 98 -12.08 0.49 1.25
CA TYR A 98 -12.67 0.97 0.01
C TYR A 98 -13.68 0.00 -0.62
N VAL A 99 -13.41 -1.31 -0.61
CA VAL A 99 -14.27 -2.31 -1.28
C VAL A 99 -15.35 -2.88 -0.35
N LYS A 100 -15.16 -2.82 0.98
CA LYS A 100 -16.08 -3.38 2.00
C LYS A 100 -16.43 -4.87 1.76
N LYS A 101 -15.41 -5.71 1.54
CA LYS A 101 -15.55 -7.17 1.31
C LYS A 101 -14.66 -8.00 2.23
N LYS A 102 -14.93 -9.29 2.41
CA LYS A 102 -14.00 -10.23 3.07
C LYS A 102 -12.80 -10.49 2.15
N PHE A 103 -11.58 -10.32 2.66
CA PHE A 103 -10.32 -10.54 1.92
C PHE A 103 -9.53 -11.71 2.48
N PHE A 104 -8.78 -12.37 1.60
CA PHE A 104 -7.76 -13.35 1.97
C PHE A 104 -6.39 -12.68 1.87
N PHE A 105 -5.61 -12.77 2.95
CA PHE A 105 -4.23 -12.29 3.00
C PHE A 105 -3.33 -13.38 3.59
N GLN A 106 -2.06 -13.40 3.21
CA GLN A 106 -1.09 -14.30 3.83
C GLN A 106 -0.86 -13.88 5.29
N LYS A 107 -1.23 -14.76 6.23
CA LYS A 107 -0.76 -14.68 7.62
C LYS A 107 0.73 -15.00 7.62
N LYS A 108 1.58 -14.00 7.90
CA LYS A 108 2.99 -14.28 8.23
C LYS A 108 3.02 -15.10 9.53
N LYS A 109 3.67 -16.26 9.53
CA LYS A 109 4.05 -16.96 10.76
C LYS A 109 4.96 -16.02 11.55
N ILE A 110 4.55 -15.61 12.75
CA ILE A 110 5.42 -14.93 13.69
C ILE A 110 6.44 -15.97 14.13
N VAL A 111 7.65 -15.92 13.58
CA VAL A 111 8.80 -16.61 14.18
C VAL A 111 9.16 -15.78 15.40
N LYS A 112 8.84 -16.30 16.59
CA LYS A 112 9.38 -15.75 17.84
C LYS A 112 10.89 -15.94 17.78
N HIS A 113 11.63 -14.86 17.56
CA HIS A 113 13.03 -14.85 17.95
C HIS A 113 13.05 -14.63 19.46
N CYS A 114 13.39 -15.71 20.18
CA CYS A 114 13.84 -15.65 21.56
C CYS A 114 15.21 -14.98 21.62
#